data_AF-A0A6H5HJD8-F1
#
_entry.id   AF-A0A6H5HJD8-F1
#
_cell.length_a   1.000
_cell.length_b   1.000
_cell.length_c   1.000
_cell.angle_alpha   90.00
_cell.angle_beta   90.00
_cell.angle_gamma   90.00
#
_symmetry.space_group_name_H-M   'P 1'
#
loop_
_entity.id
_entity.type
_entity.pdbx_description
1 polymer ?
#
loop_
_entity_poly.entity_id
_entity_poly.type
_entity_poly.pdbx_seq_one_letter_code
_entity_poly.pdbx_strand_id
1 'polypeptide(L)'
;MGLCQERECRHNVDHKMKFRSKKGLLPFIELNGEEISDSSVIIKELGQRFGKDLDEHLDNNQRSISHAMISMIENHLHWVVMYWRTKHPDHIVKGYKMNLQHFLGSRVPSVFLNFFFKYSYGRKGSKKVKAHGIGVHKPEEIDEFGQNDLKVLSEMLGDKQFFFGDDPTNLDIVAFANLAQIYFVDKELKYSLQEFMVEKCQNLCGHVNRVKEKCFSDWDEICTNLELNSHLPKPPVEDKESKGKDEEKKAEKEGDTENEEKDKETENENEKDNMDKENKEKEKENK
;
A
#
# COMPACT_ATOMS: atom_id res chain seq x y z
N MET A 1 -8.43 -27.70 -20.59
CA MET A 1 -8.61 -26.32 -21.11
C MET A 1 -9.53 -25.60 -20.17
N GLY A 2 -9.03 -24.57 -19.46
CA GLY A 2 -9.80 -23.83 -18.46
C GLY A 2 -9.05 -23.69 -17.14
N LEU A 3 -7.83 -23.11 -17.16
CA LEU A 3 -7.20 -22.62 -15.94
C LEU A 3 -7.45 -21.11 -15.89
N CYS A 4 -8.33 -20.74 -14.95
CA CYS A 4 -8.47 -19.45 -14.28
C CYS A 4 -7.59 -18.29 -14.80
N GLN A 5 -8.19 -17.39 -15.59
CA GLN A 5 -7.83 -15.97 -15.55
C GLN A 5 -8.43 -15.39 -14.26
N GLU A 6 -7.74 -15.56 -13.13
CA GLU A 6 -8.24 -15.19 -11.79
C GLU A 6 -8.07 -13.69 -11.43
N ARG A 7 -8.30 -12.81 -12.40
CA ARG A 7 -8.51 -11.37 -12.15
C ARG A 7 -9.85 -10.94 -12.72
N GLU A 8 -10.93 -11.19 -11.97
CA GLU A 8 -12.28 -10.71 -12.29
C GLU A 8 -12.52 -9.25 -11.88
N CYS A 9 -11.53 -8.59 -11.26
CA CYS A 9 -11.58 -7.14 -11.03
C CYS A 9 -11.56 -6.40 -12.37
N ARG A 10 -12.73 -5.94 -12.82
CA ARG A 10 -12.90 -5.26 -14.10
C ARG A 10 -12.12 -3.94 -14.20
N HIS A 11 -11.72 -3.32 -13.09
CA HIS A 11 -10.95 -2.07 -13.12
C HIS A 11 -10.27 -1.77 -11.77
N ASN A 12 -8.94 -1.60 -11.76
CA ASN A 12 -8.24 -0.93 -10.66
C ASN A 12 -8.31 0.58 -10.82
N VAL A 13 -8.67 1.28 -9.75
CA VAL A 13 -8.66 2.74 -9.69
C VAL A 13 -7.40 3.19 -8.96
N ASP A 14 -6.57 4.01 -9.62
CA ASP A 14 -5.44 4.65 -8.95
C ASP A 14 -5.97 5.66 -7.92
N HIS A 15 -5.68 5.42 -6.65
CA HIS A 15 -6.14 6.26 -5.56
C HIS A 15 -5.48 7.66 -5.55
N LYS A 16 -4.33 7.85 -6.22
CA LYS A 16 -3.56 9.13 -6.32
C LYS A 16 -3.39 9.88 -5.00
N MET A 17 -3.34 9.12 -3.90
CA MET A 17 -3.41 9.61 -2.51
C MET A 17 -4.63 10.47 -2.14
N LYS A 18 -5.64 10.59 -3.02
CA LYS A 18 -6.88 11.36 -2.85
C LYS A 18 -8.06 10.48 -2.46
N PHE A 19 -8.19 9.32 -3.09
CA PHE A 19 -9.30 8.40 -2.84
C PHE A 19 -9.03 7.52 -1.62
N ARG A 20 -10.03 7.41 -0.76
CA ARG A 20 -10.07 6.58 0.45
C ARG A 20 -11.49 6.08 0.63
N SER A 21 -11.66 4.96 1.33
CA SER A 21 -13.00 4.54 1.74
C SER A 21 -13.66 5.58 2.64
N LYS A 22 -14.97 5.45 2.88
CA LYS A 22 -15.71 6.23 3.90
C LYS A 22 -15.08 6.13 5.30
N LYS A 23 -14.35 5.04 5.57
CA LYS A 23 -13.60 4.83 6.82
C LYS A 23 -12.16 5.38 6.77
N GLY A 24 -11.73 5.98 5.66
CA GLY A 24 -10.37 6.46 5.45
C GLY A 24 -9.34 5.36 5.14
N LEU A 25 -9.77 4.13 4.89
CA LEU A 25 -8.92 2.96 4.72
C LEU A 25 -8.58 2.69 3.25
N LEU A 26 -7.43 2.03 3.03
CA LEU A 26 -7.05 1.37 1.79
C LEU A 26 -6.54 -0.03 2.15
N PRO A 27 -6.76 -1.06 1.31
CA PRO A 27 -7.58 -1.02 0.08
C PRO A 27 -9.09 -0.95 0.40
N PHE A 28 -9.88 -0.55 -0.61
CA PHE A 28 -11.34 -0.72 -0.65
C PHE A 28 -11.79 -1.05 -2.07
N ILE A 29 -12.96 -1.67 -2.18
CA ILE A 29 -13.62 -1.97 -3.45
C ILE A 29 -15.05 -1.43 -3.42
N GLU A 30 -15.63 -1.24 -4.61
CA GLU A 30 -17.06 -1.12 -4.79
C GLU A 30 -17.57 -2.38 -5.46
N LEU A 31 -18.49 -3.08 -4.82
CA LEU A 31 -19.10 -4.30 -5.32
C LEU A 31 -20.61 -4.12 -5.38
N ASN A 32 -21.17 -4.07 -6.60
CA ASN A 32 -22.60 -3.85 -6.84
C ASN A 32 -23.17 -2.58 -6.14
N GLY A 33 -22.41 -1.49 -6.11
CA GLY A 33 -22.80 -0.23 -5.46
C GLY A 33 -22.55 -0.19 -3.95
N GLU A 34 -22.04 -1.27 -3.35
CA GLU A 34 -21.65 -1.31 -1.95
C GLU A 34 -20.14 -1.11 -1.79
N GLU A 35 -19.74 -0.16 -0.94
CA GLU A 35 -18.32 0.06 -0.62
C GLU A 35 -17.89 -0.89 0.49
N ILE A 36 -16.84 -1.68 0.22
CA ILE A 36 -16.24 -2.62 1.17
C ILE A 36 -14.78 -2.24 1.35
N SER A 37 -14.37 -1.94 2.59
CA SER A 37 -12.99 -1.55 2.94
C SER A 37 -12.39 -2.51 3.94
N ASP A 38 -11.05 -2.55 4.01
CA ASP A 38 -10.23 -3.52 4.77
C ASP A 38 -10.00 -4.82 3.98
N SER A 39 -8.74 -5.21 3.77
CA SER A 39 -8.38 -6.37 2.96
C SER A 39 -8.97 -7.67 3.50
N SER A 40 -9.00 -7.86 4.82
CA SER A 40 -9.55 -9.09 5.42
C SER A 40 -11.06 -9.20 5.19
N VAL A 41 -11.76 -8.06 5.29
CA VAL A 41 -13.20 -7.98 5.03
C VAL A 41 -13.49 -8.18 3.55
N ILE A 42 -12.71 -7.54 2.67
CA ILE A 42 -12.83 -7.69 1.21
C ILE A 42 -12.64 -9.14 0.80
N ILE A 43 -11.57 -9.80 1.25
CA ILE A 43 -11.29 -11.20 0.91
C ILE A 43 -12.44 -12.10 1.38
N LYS A 44 -12.93 -11.90 2.60
CA LYS A 44 -14.06 -12.65 3.14
C LYS A 44 -15.34 -12.46 2.32
N GLU A 45 -15.70 -11.22 2.01
CA GLU A 45 -16.91 -10.90 1.22
C GLU A 45 -16.84 -11.46 -0.20
N LEU A 46 -15.70 -11.31 -0.87
CA LEU A 46 -15.48 -11.89 -2.19
C LEU A 46 -15.55 -13.42 -2.13
N GLY A 47 -14.88 -14.04 -1.15
CA GLY A 47 -14.90 -15.49 -0.99
C GLY A 47 -16.31 -16.05 -0.77
N GLN A 48 -17.12 -15.39 0.07
CA GLN A 48 -18.52 -15.76 0.29
C GLN A 48 -19.38 -15.60 -0.96
N ARG A 49 -19.21 -14.49 -1.70
CA ARG A 49 -20.04 -14.17 -2.88
C ARG A 49 -19.71 -15.03 -4.10
N PHE A 50 -18.44 -15.39 -4.27
CA PHE A 50 -17.98 -16.19 -5.41
C PHE A 50 -17.73 -17.67 -5.08
N GLY A 51 -18.01 -18.09 -3.84
CA GLY A 51 -17.84 -19.48 -3.41
C GLY A 51 -16.38 -19.95 -3.45
N LYS A 52 -15.44 -19.06 -3.09
CA LYS A 52 -14.00 -19.34 -3.08
C LYS A 52 -13.41 -19.04 -1.70
N ASP A 53 -13.22 -20.06 -0.86
CA ASP A 53 -12.47 -19.95 0.38
C ASP A 53 -11.06 -20.53 0.18
N LEU A 54 -10.03 -19.69 0.21
CA LEU A 54 -8.63 -20.13 0.11
C LEU A 54 -8.21 -21.05 1.26
N ASP A 55 -8.90 -20.93 2.39
CA ASP A 55 -8.61 -21.68 3.60
C ASP A 55 -9.53 -22.89 3.76
N GLU A 56 -10.37 -23.24 2.77
CA GLU A 56 -11.39 -24.30 2.87
C GLU A 56 -10.82 -25.64 3.36
N HIS A 57 -9.63 -25.99 2.88
CA HIS A 57 -8.93 -27.24 3.18
C HIS A 57 -8.23 -27.24 4.54
N LEU A 58 -8.21 -26.12 5.28
CA LEU A 58 -7.54 -26.01 6.56
C LEU A 58 -8.38 -26.53 7.72
N ASP A 59 -7.76 -27.33 8.58
CA ASP A 59 -8.33 -27.72 9.86
C ASP A 59 -8.30 -26.57 10.90
N ASN A 60 -8.98 -26.76 12.03
CA ASN A 60 -9.10 -25.73 13.06
C ASN A 60 -7.75 -25.31 13.68
N ASN A 61 -6.78 -26.23 13.77
CA ASN A 61 -5.45 -25.91 14.28
C ASN A 61 -4.68 -25.08 13.27
N GLN A 62 -4.72 -25.47 12.00
CA GLN A 62 -4.10 -24.73 10.89
C GLN A 62 -4.69 -23.33 10.75
N ARG A 63 -6.02 -23.18 10.85
CA ARG A 63 -6.68 -21.86 10.86
C ARG A 63 -6.23 -20.99 12.03
N SER A 64 -6.04 -21.57 13.21
CA SER A 64 -5.53 -20.85 14.38
C SER A 64 -4.08 -20.39 14.19
N ILE A 65 -3.23 -21.26 13.63
CA ILE A 65 -1.84 -20.92 13.29
C ILE A 65 -1.81 -19.83 12.21
N SER A 66 -2.63 -19.96 11.17
CA SER A 66 -2.77 -18.98 10.09
C SER A 66 -3.08 -17.59 10.65
N HIS A 67 -4.08 -17.51 11.54
CA HIS A 67 -4.44 -16.26 12.21
C HIS A 67 -3.28 -15.66 13.02
N ALA A 68 -2.56 -16.47 13.80
CA ALA A 68 -1.42 -15.99 14.59
C ALA A 68 -0.30 -15.45 13.70
N MET A 69 0.00 -16.14 12.59
CA MET A 69 1.07 -15.75 11.67
C MET A 69 0.71 -14.51 10.85
N ILE A 70 -0.54 -14.42 10.37
CA ILE A 70 -1.06 -13.19 9.75
C ILE A 70 -0.96 -12.02 10.73
N SER A 71 -1.36 -12.23 11.99
CA SER A 71 -1.29 -11.19 13.01
C SER A 71 0.14 -10.72 13.27
N MET A 72 1.13 -11.63 13.29
CA MET A 72 2.55 -11.29 13.39
C MET A 72 3.02 -10.51 12.16
N ILE A 73 2.67 -10.96 10.95
CA ILE A 73 3.05 -10.27 9.72
C ILE A 73 2.51 -8.83 9.71
N GLU A 74 1.22 -8.64 9.99
CA GLU A 74 0.56 -7.34 9.87
C GLU A 74 0.85 -6.38 11.03
N ASN A 75 1.04 -6.90 12.25
CA ASN A 75 1.22 -6.08 13.44
C ASN A 75 2.66 -6.05 13.97
N HIS A 76 3.58 -6.82 13.38
CA HIS A 76 4.99 -6.80 13.76
C HIS A 76 5.89 -6.54 12.54
N LEU A 77 6.02 -7.51 11.63
CA LEU A 77 6.91 -7.41 10.47
C LEU A 77 6.61 -6.19 9.60
N HIS A 78 5.33 -5.94 9.32
CA HIS A 78 4.89 -4.77 8.56
C HIS A 78 5.39 -3.45 9.16
N TRP A 79 5.38 -3.34 10.49
CA TRP A 79 5.81 -2.13 11.18
C TRP A 79 7.32 -1.99 11.26
N VAL A 80 8.07 -3.10 11.25
CA VAL A 80 9.52 -3.10 11.03
C VAL A 80 9.85 -2.60 9.62
N VAL A 81 9.16 -3.11 8.59
CA VAL A 81 9.30 -2.61 7.22
C VAL A 81 8.95 -1.12 7.16
N MET A 82 7.82 -0.71 7.77
CA MET A 82 7.41 0.68 7.80
C MET A 82 8.45 1.58 8.50
N TYR A 83 9.06 1.12 9.59
CA TYR A 83 10.18 1.84 10.22
C TYR A 83 11.29 2.13 9.21
N TRP A 84 11.79 1.10 8.51
CA TRP A 84 12.82 1.26 7.47
C TRP A 84 12.38 2.26 6.40
N ARG A 85 11.15 2.16 5.88
CA ARG A 85 10.63 3.08 4.87
C ARG A 85 10.63 4.54 5.33
N THR A 86 10.38 4.79 6.60
CA THR A 86 10.35 6.16 7.15
C THR A 86 11.73 6.73 7.43
N LYS A 87 12.74 5.87 7.65
CA LYS A 87 14.15 6.27 7.80
C LYS A 87 14.87 6.43 6.46
N HIS A 88 14.40 5.73 5.43
CA HIS A 88 15.02 5.72 4.11
C HIS A 88 14.05 6.17 3.00
N PRO A 89 13.41 7.35 3.09
CA PRO A 89 12.44 7.79 2.08
C PRO A 89 13.05 7.88 0.67
N ASP A 90 14.35 8.14 0.56
CA ASP A 90 15.10 8.15 -0.71
C ASP A 90 15.17 6.76 -1.35
N HIS A 91 15.34 5.73 -0.53
CA HIS A 91 15.37 4.33 -0.97
C HIS A 91 13.99 3.89 -1.43
N ILE A 92 12.91 4.45 -0.86
CA ILE A 92 11.54 4.19 -1.33
C ILE A 92 11.31 4.76 -2.73
N VAL A 93 11.68 6.03 -2.93
CA VAL A 93 11.49 6.67 -4.24
C VAL A 93 12.32 5.96 -5.32
N LYS A 94 13.58 5.63 -5.03
CA LYS A 94 14.46 4.94 -5.98
C LYS A 94 14.11 3.46 -6.15
N GLY A 95 14.03 2.73 -5.04
CA GLY A 95 13.85 1.28 -5.01
C GLY A 95 12.52 0.80 -5.59
N TYR A 96 11.46 1.59 -5.44
CA TYR A 96 10.16 1.31 -6.08
C TYR A 96 9.91 2.15 -7.33
N LYS A 97 10.93 2.84 -7.87
CA LYS A 97 10.86 3.68 -9.07
C LYS A 97 9.65 4.63 -9.07
N MET A 98 9.35 5.23 -7.92
CA MET A 98 8.14 6.03 -7.73
C MET A 98 8.16 7.31 -8.56
N ASN A 99 7.17 7.48 -9.43
CA ASN A 99 6.88 8.78 -10.05
C ASN A 99 6.03 9.63 -9.09
N LEU A 100 6.67 10.56 -8.37
CA LEU A 100 5.98 11.39 -7.36
C LEU A 100 4.92 12.33 -7.93
N GLN A 101 5.07 12.79 -9.18
CA GLN A 101 4.06 13.62 -9.84
C GLN A 101 2.79 12.80 -10.09
N HIS A 102 2.94 11.58 -10.61
CA HIS A 102 1.83 10.65 -10.81
C HIS A 102 1.19 10.26 -9.48
N PHE A 103 2.01 9.80 -8.52
CA PHE A 103 1.59 9.32 -7.22
C PHE A 103 0.81 10.37 -6.40
N LEU A 104 1.23 11.63 -6.45
CA LEU A 104 0.57 12.74 -5.75
C LEU A 104 -0.47 13.47 -6.60
N GLY A 105 -0.63 13.09 -7.88
CA GLY A 105 -1.50 13.79 -8.83
C GLY A 105 -1.13 15.27 -8.97
N SER A 106 0.17 15.59 -8.99
CA SER A 106 0.70 16.96 -8.95
C SER A 106 1.52 17.29 -10.20
N ARG A 107 1.39 18.53 -10.69
CA ARG A 107 2.19 19.08 -11.79
C ARG A 107 3.47 19.79 -11.31
N VAL A 108 3.70 19.85 -10.00
CA VAL A 108 4.88 20.47 -9.40
C VAL A 108 6.14 19.72 -9.84
N PRO A 109 7.27 20.40 -10.12
CA PRO A 109 8.51 19.72 -10.52
C PRO A 109 8.97 18.69 -9.48
N SER A 110 9.48 17.55 -9.97
CA SER A 110 9.84 16.38 -9.14
C SER A 110 10.83 16.69 -8.01
N VAL A 111 11.71 17.68 -8.18
CA VAL A 111 12.68 18.08 -7.15
C VAL A 111 11.99 18.57 -5.87
N PHE A 112 10.98 19.44 -6.01
CA PHE A 112 10.22 19.98 -4.87
C PHE A 112 9.33 18.90 -4.25
N LEU A 113 8.68 18.07 -5.07
CA LEU A 113 7.88 16.95 -4.59
C LEU A 113 8.72 15.94 -3.83
N ASN A 114 9.96 15.68 -4.27
CA ASN A 114 10.87 14.79 -3.58
C ASN A 114 11.26 15.34 -2.20
N PHE A 115 11.57 16.63 -2.09
CA PHE A 115 11.85 17.26 -0.80
C PHE A 115 10.64 17.19 0.15
N PHE A 116 9.45 17.57 -0.33
CA PHE A 116 8.23 17.52 0.46
C PHE A 116 7.86 16.09 0.87
N PHE A 117 7.99 15.13 -0.05
CA PHE A 117 7.73 13.71 0.21
C PHE A 117 8.66 13.20 1.31
N LYS A 118 9.96 13.42 1.21
CA LYS A 118 10.93 13.00 2.24
C LYS A 118 10.59 13.59 3.60
N TYR A 119 10.32 14.90 3.66
CA TYR A 119 9.99 15.57 4.91
C TYR A 119 8.68 15.02 5.52
N SER A 120 7.62 14.96 4.72
CA SER A 120 6.29 14.52 5.16
C SER A 120 6.26 13.04 5.51
N TYR A 121 6.76 12.18 4.61
CA TYR A 121 6.79 10.73 4.78
C TYR A 121 7.69 10.33 5.95
N GLY A 122 8.89 10.91 6.05
CA GLY A 122 9.80 10.67 7.16
C GLY A 122 9.22 11.12 8.50
N ARG A 123 8.71 12.36 8.60
CA ARG A 123 8.21 12.93 9.87
C ARG A 123 6.88 12.31 10.29
N LYS A 124 5.87 12.28 9.42
CA LYS A 124 4.55 11.71 9.74
C LYS A 124 4.63 10.20 9.92
N GLY A 125 5.40 9.53 9.07
CA GLY A 125 5.63 8.09 9.19
C GLY A 125 6.34 7.71 10.48
N SER A 126 7.43 8.42 10.84
CA SER A 126 8.12 8.17 12.13
C SER A 126 7.19 8.35 13.34
N LYS A 127 6.27 9.33 13.30
CA LYS A 127 5.26 9.51 14.36
C LYS A 127 4.33 8.29 14.47
N LYS A 128 3.88 7.74 13.34
CA LYS A 128 3.02 6.54 13.31
C LYS A 128 3.75 5.31 13.85
N VAL A 129 4.97 5.06 13.38
CA VAL A 129 5.78 3.92 13.83
C VAL A 129 6.10 4.02 15.33
N LYS A 130 6.34 5.23 15.84
CA LYS A 130 6.49 5.47 17.29
C LYS A 130 5.19 5.22 18.05
N ALA A 131 4.05 5.68 17.53
CA ALA A 131 2.75 5.48 18.17
C ALA A 131 2.32 4.00 18.20
N HIS A 132 2.74 3.21 17.21
CA HIS A 132 2.54 1.76 17.18
C HIS A 132 3.36 1.03 18.26
N GLY A 133 4.54 1.54 18.62
CA GLY A 133 5.42 0.96 19.63
C GLY A 133 6.78 0.56 19.07
N ILE A 134 6.84 -0.02 17.86
CA ILE A 134 8.12 -0.42 17.21
C ILE A 134 9.14 0.72 17.18
N GLY A 135 8.69 1.95 16.89
CA GLY A 135 9.59 3.11 16.77
C GLY A 135 10.19 3.64 18.07
N VAL A 136 9.89 3.03 19.23
CA VAL A 136 10.52 3.39 20.51
C VAL A 136 11.82 2.62 20.77
N HIS A 137 12.02 1.50 20.06
CA HIS A 137 13.19 0.64 20.19
C HIS A 137 14.41 1.19 19.45
N LYS A 138 15.58 0.63 19.73
CA LYS A 138 16.82 0.97 19.02
C LYS A 138 16.80 0.44 17.59
N PRO A 139 17.49 1.09 16.65
CA PRO A 139 17.55 0.62 15.26
C PRO A 139 17.99 -0.84 15.11
N GLU A 140 18.96 -1.29 15.92
CA GLU A 140 19.48 -2.65 15.90
C GLU A 140 18.44 -3.67 16.41
N GLU A 141 17.70 -3.32 17.47
CA GLU A 141 16.62 -4.15 18.01
C GLU A 141 15.48 -4.31 17.00
N ILE A 142 15.11 -3.22 16.30
CA ILE A 142 14.06 -3.24 15.27
C ILE A 142 14.49 -4.12 14.09
N ASP A 143 15.77 -4.09 13.73
CA ASP A 143 16.31 -4.96 12.68
C ASP A 143 16.23 -6.44 13.09
N GLU A 144 16.68 -6.76 14.31
CA GLU A 144 16.57 -8.11 14.87
C GLU A 144 15.12 -8.62 14.93
N PHE A 145 14.15 -7.76 15.23
CA PHE A 145 12.72 -8.11 15.19
C PHE A 145 12.29 -8.60 13.81
N GLY A 146 12.64 -7.85 12.76
CA GLY A 146 12.33 -8.25 11.38
C GLY A 146 13.03 -9.54 10.97
N GLN A 147 14.31 -9.69 11.34
CA GLN A 147 15.07 -10.92 11.05
C GLN A 147 14.45 -12.14 11.74
N ASN A 148 13.98 -11.99 12.99
CA ASN A 148 13.32 -13.06 13.73
C ASN A 148 11.97 -13.44 13.11
N ASP A 149 11.15 -12.47 12.69
CA ASP A 149 9.89 -12.75 11.99
C ASP A 149 10.12 -13.51 10.68
N LEU A 150 11.11 -13.07 9.89
CA LEU A 150 11.51 -13.76 8.65
C LEU A 150 11.97 -15.18 8.94
N LYS A 151 12.74 -15.38 10.00
CA LYS A 151 13.19 -16.71 10.43
C LYS A 151 12.02 -17.61 10.81
N VAL A 152 11.05 -17.11 11.59
CA VAL A 152 9.85 -17.87 11.98
C VAL A 152 9.04 -18.28 10.74
N LEU A 153 8.83 -17.36 9.80
CA LEU A 153 8.14 -17.68 8.54
C LEU A 153 8.91 -18.71 7.72
N SER A 154 10.24 -18.57 7.63
CA SER A 154 11.12 -19.51 6.94
C SER A 154 11.04 -20.91 7.55
N GLU A 155 11.09 -21.03 8.88
CA GLU A 155 10.99 -22.30 9.59
C GLU A 155 9.60 -22.94 9.43
N MET A 156 8.54 -22.14 9.50
CA MET A 156 7.17 -22.61 9.28
C MET A 156 6.99 -23.12 7.85
N LEU A 157 7.51 -22.42 6.84
CA LEU A 157 7.45 -22.85 5.45
C LEU A 157 8.23 -24.16 5.27
N GLY A 158 9.46 -24.23 5.80
CA GLY A 158 10.35 -25.38 5.62
C GLY A 158 10.55 -25.69 4.13
N ASP A 159 10.37 -26.97 3.77
CA ASP A 159 10.50 -27.46 2.39
C ASP A 159 9.17 -27.43 1.59
N LYS A 160 8.09 -26.90 2.18
CA LYS A 160 6.76 -26.88 1.54
C LYS A 160 6.68 -25.83 0.43
N GLN A 161 5.76 -26.04 -0.51
CA GLN A 161 5.49 -25.05 -1.57
C GLN A 161 4.81 -23.81 -1.00
N PHE A 162 3.81 -24.01 -0.14
CA PHE A 162 3.03 -23.01 0.58
C PHE A 162 2.95 -23.37 2.07
N PHE A 163 2.53 -22.44 2.92
CA PHE A 163 2.61 -22.61 4.38
C PHE A 163 1.88 -23.85 4.90
N PHE A 164 0.78 -24.26 4.27
CA PHE A 164 -0.02 -25.41 4.68
C PHE A 164 -0.05 -26.57 3.67
N GLY A 165 0.82 -26.55 2.63
CA GLY A 165 0.93 -27.66 1.68
C GLY A 165 1.21 -27.22 0.25
N ASP A 166 0.46 -27.82 -0.69
CA ASP A 166 0.64 -27.63 -2.14
C ASP A 166 -0.25 -26.53 -2.71
N ASP A 167 -1.30 -26.13 -2.00
CA ASP A 167 -2.20 -25.05 -2.40
C ASP A 167 -2.00 -23.79 -1.54
N PRO A 168 -2.04 -22.59 -2.15
CA PRO A 168 -1.89 -21.34 -1.43
C PRO A 168 -3.13 -21.04 -0.57
N THR A 169 -2.88 -20.55 0.62
CA THR A 169 -3.88 -20.11 1.60
C THR A 169 -3.89 -18.59 1.73
N ASN A 170 -4.80 -18.04 2.52
CA ASN A 170 -4.79 -16.61 2.85
C ASN A 170 -3.45 -16.18 3.49
N LEU A 171 -2.82 -17.06 4.30
CA LEU A 171 -1.51 -16.78 4.87
C LEU A 171 -0.44 -16.57 3.79
N ASP A 172 -0.45 -17.37 2.73
CA ASP A 172 0.49 -17.23 1.61
C ASP A 172 0.33 -15.89 0.88
N ILE A 173 -0.92 -15.44 0.70
CA ILE A 173 -1.22 -14.15 0.07
C ILE A 173 -0.75 -12.98 0.94
N VAL A 174 -1.03 -13.01 2.25
CA VAL A 174 -0.59 -11.99 3.20
C VAL A 174 0.93 -11.96 3.31
N ALA A 175 1.57 -13.13 3.39
CA ALA A 175 3.01 -13.25 3.44
C ALA A 175 3.64 -12.70 2.15
N PHE A 176 3.14 -13.08 0.97
CA PHE A 176 3.61 -12.53 -0.30
C PHE A 176 3.53 -11.00 -0.34
N ALA A 177 2.39 -10.42 0.05
CA ALA A 177 2.19 -8.96 0.01
C ALA A 177 3.21 -8.19 0.88
N ASN A 178 3.70 -8.78 1.97
CA ASN A 178 4.68 -8.17 2.86
C ASN A 178 6.13 -8.53 2.46
N LEU A 179 6.41 -9.80 2.15
CA LEU A 179 7.74 -10.27 1.77
C LEU A 179 8.18 -9.71 0.41
N ALA A 180 7.26 -9.52 -0.54
CA ALA A 180 7.58 -8.89 -1.83
C ALA A 180 8.11 -7.46 -1.66
N GLN A 181 7.62 -6.71 -0.66
CA GLN A 181 8.12 -5.37 -0.35
C GLN A 181 9.57 -5.38 0.15
N ILE A 182 10.05 -6.51 0.67
CA ILE A 182 11.44 -6.70 1.12
C ILE A 182 12.28 -7.23 -0.04
N TYR A 183 11.81 -8.29 -0.69
CA TYR A 183 12.57 -9.05 -1.66
C TYR A 183 12.85 -8.28 -2.96
N PHE A 184 11.89 -7.50 -3.46
CA PHE A 184 12.00 -6.78 -4.74
C PHE A 184 12.56 -5.36 -4.62
N VAL A 185 13.06 -4.95 -3.46
CA VAL A 185 13.82 -3.70 -3.35
C VAL A 185 15.06 -3.79 -4.27
N ASP A 186 15.39 -2.69 -4.93
CA ASP A 186 16.57 -2.63 -5.80
C ASP A 186 17.84 -3.10 -5.06
N LYS A 187 18.56 -4.06 -5.65
CA LYS A 187 19.75 -4.70 -5.06
C LYS A 187 20.92 -3.73 -4.85
N GLU A 188 20.91 -2.57 -5.49
CA GLU A 188 21.91 -1.52 -5.26
C GLU A 188 21.69 -0.81 -3.90
N LEU A 189 20.50 -0.96 -3.30
CA LEU A 189 20.16 -0.35 -2.02
C LEU A 189 20.50 -1.30 -0.88
N LYS A 190 21.20 -0.78 0.14
CA LYS A 190 21.46 -1.54 1.37
C LYS A 190 20.16 -1.69 2.15
N TYR A 191 19.73 -2.95 2.32
CA TYR A 191 18.59 -3.31 3.14
C TYR A 191 18.84 -4.62 3.85
N SER A 192 19.15 -4.53 5.15
CA SER A 192 19.46 -5.65 6.04
C SER A 192 18.45 -6.80 5.98
N LEU A 193 17.14 -6.52 5.98
CA LEU A 193 16.13 -7.58 5.90
C LEU A 193 16.13 -8.30 4.55
N GLN A 194 16.41 -7.59 3.46
CA GLN A 194 16.56 -8.23 2.15
C GLN A 194 17.80 -9.13 2.12
N GLU A 195 18.92 -8.63 2.61
CA GLU A 195 20.18 -9.40 2.73
C GLU A 195 19.96 -10.66 3.58
N PHE A 196 19.36 -10.51 4.76
CA PHE A 196 19.03 -11.63 5.65
C PHE A 196 18.09 -12.64 4.99
N MET A 197 17.04 -12.17 4.31
CA MET A 197 16.10 -13.06 3.62
C MET A 197 16.79 -13.88 2.52
N VAL A 198 17.66 -13.25 1.73
CA VAL A 198 18.41 -13.91 0.64
C VAL A 198 19.48 -14.88 1.18
N GLU A 199 20.14 -14.54 2.27
CA GLU A 199 21.22 -15.36 2.83
C GLU A 199 20.72 -16.48 3.74
N LYS A 200 19.65 -16.25 4.50
CA LYS A 200 19.20 -17.13 5.61
C LYS A 200 17.79 -17.70 5.41
N CYS A 201 16.99 -17.15 4.50
CA CYS A 201 15.59 -17.55 4.28
C CYS A 201 15.28 -17.77 2.79
N GLN A 202 16.16 -18.49 2.09
CA GLN A 202 16.05 -18.72 0.64
C GLN A 202 14.74 -19.39 0.21
N ASN A 203 14.17 -20.22 1.07
CA ASN A 203 12.85 -20.83 0.85
C ASN A 203 11.72 -19.78 0.78
N LEU A 204 11.81 -18.68 1.54
CA LEU A 204 10.89 -17.55 1.42
C LEU A 204 11.09 -16.80 0.09
N CYS A 205 12.31 -16.65 -0.40
CA CYS A 205 12.53 -16.10 -1.75
C CYS A 205 11.88 -16.98 -2.82
N GLY A 206 11.98 -18.30 -2.67
CA GLY A 206 11.27 -19.27 -3.50
C GLY A 206 9.75 -19.12 -3.42
N HIS A 207 9.21 -18.98 -2.21
CA HIS A 207 7.77 -18.76 -1.97
C HIS A 207 7.26 -17.50 -2.67
N VAL A 208 7.95 -16.37 -2.49
CA VAL A 208 7.57 -15.10 -3.12
C VAL A 208 7.52 -15.24 -4.65
N ASN A 209 8.51 -15.90 -5.26
CA ASN A 209 8.51 -16.11 -6.70
C ASN A 209 7.40 -17.06 -7.17
N ARG A 210 7.09 -18.13 -6.43
CA ARG A 210 5.98 -19.03 -6.75
C ARG A 210 4.63 -18.32 -6.73
N VAL A 211 4.36 -17.52 -5.68
CA VAL A 211 3.10 -16.75 -5.60
C VAL A 211 3.04 -15.71 -6.72
N LYS A 212 4.16 -15.01 -6.98
CA LYS A 212 4.27 -14.06 -8.11
C LYS A 212 3.88 -14.73 -9.44
N GLU A 213 4.50 -15.84 -9.78
CA GLU A 213 4.28 -16.56 -11.03
C GLU A 213 2.85 -17.09 -11.16
N LYS A 214 2.23 -17.52 -10.05
CA LYS A 214 0.85 -18.01 -10.04
C LYS A 214 -0.18 -16.89 -10.21
N CYS A 215 0.06 -15.70 -9.64
CA CYS A 215 -0.92 -14.62 -9.58
C CYS A 215 -0.70 -13.48 -10.58
N PHE A 216 0.53 -13.30 -11.09
CA PHE A 216 0.93 -12.12 -11.87
C PHE A 216 1.72 -12.52 -13.12
N SER A 217 1.03 -13.03 -14.14
CA SER A 217 1.64 -13.38 -15.44
C SER A 217 2.25 -12.18 -16.17
N ASP A 218 1.82 -10.98 -15.83
CA ASP A 218 2.22 -9.67 -16.40
C ASP A 218 3.07 -8.85 -15.42
N TRP A 219 3.69 -9.49 -14.42
CA TRP A 219 4.46 -8.82 -13.36
C TRP A 219 5.46 -7.78 -13.90
N ASP A 220 6.26 -8.18 -14.89
CA ASP A 220 7.29 -7.31 -15.46
C ASP A 220 6.68 -6.10 -16.19
N GLU A 221 5.52 -6.27 -16.84
CA GLU A 221 4.80 -5.18 -17.50
C GLU A 221 4.25 -4.18 -16.46
N ILE A 222 3.60 -4.68 -15.40
CA ILE A 222 3.10 -3.86 -14.29
C ILE A 222 4.23 -3.07 -13.65
N CYS A 223 5.34 -3.72 -13.32
CA CYS A 223 6.46 -3.08 -12.63
C CYS A 223 7.24 -2.11 -13.52
N THR A 224 7.27 -2.33 -14.84
CA THR A 224 7.98 -1.44 -15.78
C THR A 224 7.13 -0.21 -16.12
N ASN A 225 5.85 -0.41 -16.43
CA ASN A 225 4.96 0.66 -16.90
C ASN A 225 4.21 1.35 -15.75
N LEU A 226 4.25 0.77 -14.54
CA LEU A 226 3.45 1.19 -13.38
C LEU A 226 1.95 1.24 -13.70
N GLU A 227 1.50 0.33 -14.57
CA GLU A 227 0.12 0.24 -15.06
C GLU A 227 -0.66 -0.80 -14.23
N LEU A 228 -1.69 -0.35 -13.49
CA LEU A 228 -2.47 -1.20 -12.58
C LEU A 228 -3.43 -2.18 -13.30
N ASN A 229 -3.62 -1.99 -14.61
CA ASN A 229 -4.64 -2.67 -15.42
C ASN A 229 -4.05 -3.28 -16.71
N SER A 230 -2.75 -3.61 -16.75
CA SER A 230 -2.05 -4.17 -17.92
C SER A 230 -2.73 -5.39 -18.55
N HIS A 231 -3.42 -6.20 -17.73
CA HIS A 231 -4.16 -7.37 -18.18
C HIS A 231 -5.52 -7.07 -18.85
N LEU A 232 -6.02 -5.82 -18.79
CA LEU A 232 -7.28 -5.41 -19.40
C LEU A 232 -7.06 -4.88 -20.82
N PRO A 233 -7.98 -5.13 -21.78
CA PRO A 233 -7.90 -4.53 -23.11
C PRO A 233 -7.87 -3.00 -23.01
N LYS A 234 -6.88 -2.36 -23.65
CA LYS A 234 -6.79 -0.89 -23.69
C LYS A 234 -7.95 -0.34 -24.53
N PRO A 235 -8.65 0.71 -24.06
CA PRO A 235 -9.68 1.36 -24.87
C PRO A 235 -9.07 1.90 -26.18
N PRO A 236 -9.83 1.93 -27.29
CA PRO A 236 -9.35 2.48 -28.55
C PRO A 236 -8.93 3.95 -28.35
N VAL A 237 -7.77 4.31 -28.93
CA VAL A 237 -7.25 5.68 -28.87
C VAL A 237 -8.21 6.58 -29.66
N GLU A 238 -8.92 7.47 -28.97
CA GLU A 238 -9.73 8.50 -29.64
C GLU A 238 -8.80 9.52 -30.30
N ASP A 239 -8.88 9.62 -31.63
CA ASP A 239 -8.17 10.64 -32.42
C ASP A 239 -8.60 12.05 -31.99
N LYS A 240 -7.64 12.84 -31.49
CA LYS A 240 -7.82 14.22 -31.04
C LYS A 240 -7.97 15.22 -32.20
N GLU A 241 -8.91 15.00 -33.12
CA GLU A 241 -9.18 15.97 -34.20
C GLU A 241 -10.54 16.67 -34.11
N SER A 242 -11.43 16.31 -33.18
CA SER A 242 -12.79 16.89 -33.14
C SER A 242 -13.10 17.84 -31.98
N LYS A 243 -12.19 18.06 -31.01
CA LYS A 243 -12.45 18.95 -29.84
C LYS A 243 -12.22 20.44 -30.07
N GLY A 244 -11.69 20.85 -31.21
CA GLY A 244 -11.34 22.26 -31.49
C GLY A 244 -12.50 23.21 -31.80
N LYS A 245 -13.77 22.74 -31.86
CA LYS A 245 -14.91 23.59 -32.25
C LYS A 245 -15.95 23.86 -31.16
N ASP A 246 -15.88 23.14 -30.03
CA ASP A 246 -16.87 23.31 -28.95
C ASP A 246 -16.36 24.16 -27.77
N GLU A 247 -15.06 24.44 -27.67
CA GLU A 247 -14.48 25.27 -26.60
C GLU A 247 -14.71 26.79 -26.82
N GLU A 248 -14.95 27.23 -28.05
CA GLU A 248 -15.11 28.67 -28.36
C GLU A 248 -16.49 29.22 -27.95
N LYS A 249 -17.50 28.37 -27.71
CA LYS A 249 -18.85 28.80 -27.28
C LYS A 249 -19.08 28.78 -25.77
N LYS A 250 -18.15 28.23 -24.97
CA LYS A 250 -18.32 28.12 -23.51
C LYS A 250 -17.60 29.22 -22.71
N ALA A 251 -16.61 29.88 -23.32
CA ALA A 251 -15.78 30.89 -22.67
C ALA A 251 -16.49 32.24 -22.40
N GLU A 252 -17.65 32.52 -23.00
CA GLU A 252 -18.37 33.80 -22.79
C GLU A 252 -19.37 33.81 -21.62
N LYS A 253 -19.53 32.70 -20.86
CA LYS A 253 -20.56 32.61 -19.79
C LYS A 253 -20.08 32.36 -18.36
N GLU A 254 -18.78 32.19 -18.09
CA GLU A 254 -18.27 31.85 -16.75
C GLU A 254 -17.43 32.98 -16.11
N GLY A 255 -17.55 34.23 -16.59
CA GLY A 255 -16.77 35.36 -16.09
C GLY A 255 -17.22 35.98 -14.75
N ASP A 256 -18.26 35.46 -14.07
CA ASP A 256 -18.92 36.17 -12.96
C ASP A 256 -19.08 35.38 -11.65
N THR A 257 -18.36 34.26 -11.46
CA THR A 257 -18.50 33.41 -10.25
C THR A 257 -17.21 33.08 -9.49
N GLU A 258 -16.08 33.74 -9.79
CA GLU A 258 -14.80 33.47 -9.11
C GLU A 258 -14.50 34.33 -7.86
N ASN A 259 -15.43 35.19 -7.43
CA ASN A 259 -15.17 36.14 -6.32
C ASN A 259 -15.79 35.78 -4.95
N GLU A 260 -16.45 34.62 -4.78
CA GLU A 260 -17.07 34.25 -3.49
C GLU A 260 -16.43 33.06 -2.74
N GLU A 261 -15.49 32.32 -3.32
CA GLU A 261 -14.85 31.17 -2.63
C GLU A 261 -13.53 31.52 -1.91
N LYS A 262 -12.95 32.69 -2.17
CA LYS A 262 -11.68 33.10 -1.51
C LYS A 262 -11.85 33.58 -0.06
N ASP A 263 -13.05 33.98 0.36
CA ASP A 263 -13.27 34.49 1.72
C ASP A 263 -13.59 33.40 2.76
N LYS A 264 -13.89 32.16 2.35
CA LYS A 264 -14.23 31.05 3.28
C LYS A 264 -13.05 30.19 3.74
N GLU A 265 -11.94 30.19 2.99
CA GLU A 265 -10.72 29.48 3.41
C GLU A 265 -9.91 30.27 4.45
N THR A 266 -10.01 31.61 4.46
CA THR A 266 -9.25 32.45 5.40
C THR A 266 -9.88 32.51 6.80
N GLU A 267 -11.18 32.28 6.95
CA GLU A 267 -11.84 32.22 8.28
C GLU A 267 -11.56 30.90 9.01
N ASN A 268 -11.51 29.77 8.30
CA ASN A 268 -11.30 28.45 8.91
C ASN A 268 -9.87 28.20 9.42
N GLU A 269 -8.85 28.85 8.83
CA GLU A 269 -7.47 28.76 9.34
C GLU A 269 -7.26 29.63 10.59
N ASN A 270 -7.94 30.79 10.68
CA ASN A 270 -7.82 31.69 11.84
C ASN A 270 -8.52 31.15 13.10
N GLU A 271 -9.62 30.40 12.96
CA GLU A 271 -10.30 29.79 14.13
C GLU A 271 -9.50 28.63 14.73
N LYS A 272 -8.79 27.86 13.89
CA LYS A 272 -7.99 26.71 14.35
C LYS A 272 -6.73 27.13 15.09
N ASP A 273 -6.08 28.20 14.64
CA ASP A 273 -4.90 28.76 15.30
C ASP A 273 -5.21 29.48 16.63
N ASN A 274 -6.45 29.97 16.82
CA ASN A 274 -6.88 30.54 18.10
C ASN A 274 -7.24 29.46 19.13
N MET A 275 -7.88 28.36 18.73
CA MET A 275 -8.15 27.23 19.65
C MET A 275 -6.87 26.56 20.18
N ASP A 276 -5.82 26.46 19.35
CA ASP A 276 -4.55 25.88 19.75
C ASP A 276 -3.71 26.80 20.66
N LYS A 277 -3.98 28.12 20.67
CA LYS A 277 -3.37 29.06 21.62
C LYS A 277 -4.10 29.05 22.97
N GLU A 278 -5.43 29.05 22.99
CA GLU A 278 -6.22 28.98 24.23
C GLU A 278 -5.98 27.70 25.03
N ASN A 279 -5.79 26.56 24.36
CA ASN A 279 -5.47 25.30 25.04
C ASN A 279 -4.06 25.29 25.64
N LYS A 280 -3.10 26.00 25.05
CA LYS A 280 -1.73 26.11 25.59
C LYS A 280 -1.61 27.08 26.75
N GLU A 281 -2.50 28.06 26.87
CA GLU A 281 -2.55 28.94 28.03
C GLU A 281 -3.24 28.26 29.23
N LYS A 282 -4.31 27.48 29.00
CA LYS A 282 -4.99 26.70 30.05
C LYS A 282 -4.13 25.57 30.65
N GLU A 283 -3.17 25.02 29.90
CA GLU A 283 -2.20 24.03 30.43
C GLU A 283 -1.08 24.67 31.27
N LYS A 284 -0.85 25.98 31.17
CA LYS A 284 0.18 26.68 31.95
C LYS A 284 -0.33 27.23 33.29
N GLU A 285 -1.64 27.43 33.45
CA GLU A 285 -2.23 27.88 34.72
C GLU A 285 -2.56 26.75 35.70
N ASN A 286 -2.47 25.48 35.28
CA ASN A 286 -2.75 24.31 36.12
C ASN A 286 -1.49 23.50 36.51
N LYS A 287 -0.33 24.15 36.61
CA LYS A 287 0.92 23.54 37.09
C LYS A 287 1.61 24.36 38.17
#